data_AF-A0A7X7DY42-F1
#
_entry.id   AF-A0A7X7DY42-F1
#
_cell.length_a   1.000
_cell.length_b   1.000
_cell.length_c   1.000
_cell.angle_alpha   90.00
_cell.angle_beta   90.00
_cell.angle_gamma   90.00
#
_symmetry.space_group_name_H-M   'P 1'
#
loop_
_entity.id
_entity.type
_entity.pdbx_description
1 polymer ?
#
loop_
_entity_poly.entity_id
_entity_poly.type
_entity_poly.pdbx_seq_one_letter_code
_entity_poly.pdbx_strand_id
1 'polypeptide(L)'
;MEWNYNDTDLDVLYRKWKKLGWGVTGNSYDGDIDIEKLITETTIAARYDGRLFQWFRTWIRNYNDLINKKRLIRFLNTADTAVLGAVLDLAIENGADPNFIVVISKCKPYQKPELFFKNIENVPFYIDQEIRNSLPVYTKWGLYCTEVEFYTDANYNRDYVLKNNGLLALRSILGANIRAEILYKLLTGAGIAVKKLSNEIGYSYSSVYMEVLSLKRNGLLSEKDEGRYHKLYLSAKGTTLIKNINSLFA
;
A
#
# COMPACT_ATOMS: atom_id res chain seq x y z
N MET A 1 -18.10 7.54 1.42
CA MET A 1 -18.38 6.09 1.36
C MET A 1 -18.52 5.68 2.81
N GLU A 2 -19.74 5.38 3.27
CA GLU A 2 -19.94 4.85 4.62
C GLU A 2 -19.37 3.44 4.63
N TRP A 3 -18.29 3.24 5.36
CA TRP A 3 -17.74 1.91 5.56
C TRP A 3 -18.65 1.19 6.56
N ASN A 4 -19.35 0.17 6.09
CA ASN A 4 -20.11 -0.72 6.96
C ASN A 4 -19.13 -1.63 7.67
N TYR A 5 -18.87 -1.38 8.95
CA TYR A 5 -18.17 -2.31 9.83
C TYR A 5 -18.93 -3.65 9.81
N ASN A 6 -18.48 -4.59 8.98
CA ASN A 6 -18.92 -5.97 9.00
C ASN A 6 -17.69 -6.85 9.19
N ASP A 7 -17.85 -7.94 9.94
CA ASP A 7 -16.73 -8.81 10.33
C ASP A 7 -15.99 -9.40 9.13
N THR A 8 -16.68 -9.55 7.99
CA THR A 8 -16.11 -10.10 6.75
C THR A 8 -15.06 -9.18 6.12
N ASP A 9 -15.34 -7.87 6.04
CA ASP A 9 -14.39 -6.90 5.46
C ASP A 9 -13.16 -6.72 6.36
N LEU A 10 -13.36 -6.76 7.67
CA LEU A 10 -12.26 -6.71 8.64
C LEU A 10 -11.41 -7.98 8.58
N ASP A 11 -12.01 -9.17 8.46
CA ASP A 11 -11.28 -10.43 8.28
C ASP A 11 -10.39 -10.37 7.04
N VAL A 12 -10.92 -9.89 5.91
CA VAL A 12 -10.12 -9.74 4.68
C VAL A 12 -8.91 -8.81 4.90
N LEU A 13 -9.08 -7.68 5.61
CA LEU A 13 -7.96 -6.80 5.95
C LEU A 13 -6.92 -7.51 6.82
N TYR A 14 -7.36 -8.23 7.85
CA TYR A 14 -6.47 -9.00 8.73
C TYR A 14 -5.67 -10.04 7.96
N ARG A 15 -6.31 -10.79 7.06
CA ARG A 15 -5.66 -11.77 6.20
C ARG A 15 -4.62 -11.13 5.27
N LYS A 16 -4.90 -9.93 4.73
CA LYS A 16 -3.95 -9.16 3.91
C LYS A 16 -2.76 -8.69 4.76
N TRP A 17 -3.00 -8.10 5.92
CA TRP A 17 -1.93 -7.66 6.83
C TRP A 17 -1.08 -8.82 7.35
N LYS A 18 -1.67 -10.00 7.56
CA LYS A 18 -0.93 -11.23 7.86
C LYS A 18 0.08 -11.58 6.76
N LYS A 19 -0.34 -11.55 5.49
CA LYS A 19 0.56 -11.77 4.34
C LYS A 19 1.69 -10.74 4.28
N LEU A 20 1.45 -9.54 4.79
CA LEU A 20 2.43 -8.46 4.88
C LEU A 20 3.34 -8.53 6.12
N GLY A 21 3.31 -9.64 6.86
CA GLY A 21 4.25 -9.91 7.94
C GLY A 21 3.67 -9.80 9.34
N TRP A 22 2.36 -9.61 9.53
CA TRP A 22 1.81 -9.59 10.89
C TRP A 22 1.50 -10.99 11.43
N GLY A 23 1.99 -11.28 12.64
CA GLY A 23 1.84 -12.56 13.34
C GLY A 23 0.43 -12.81 13.90
N VAL A 24 -0.57 -12.90 13.03
CA VAL A 24 -1.98 -13.11 13.40
C VAL A 24 -2.37 -14.58 13.25
N THR A 25 -3.35 -15.08 14.00
CA THR A 25 -3.96 -16.40 13.78
C THR A 25 -4.80 -16.44 12.49
N GLY A 26 -5.14 -17.63 11.98
CA GLY A 26 -5.97 -17.79 10.76
C GLY A 26 -5.19 -17.93 9.46
N ASN A 27 -5.88 -17.97 8.31
CA ASN A 27 -5.24 -18.14 7.00
C ASN A 27 -4.77 -16.81 6.41
N SER A 28 -3.64 -16.81 5.72
CA SER A 28 -3.18 -15.63 4.96
C SER A 28 -4.11 -15.33 3.78
N TYR A 29 -4.00 -14.14 3.18
CA TYR A 29 -4.72 -13.81 1.95
C TYR A 29 -4.11 -14.55 0.75
N ASP A 30 -4.94 -15.23 -0.03
CA ASP A 30 -4.46 -16.12 -1.10
C ASP A 30 -4.06 -15.34 -2.37
N GLY A 31 -4.55 -14.11 -2.55
CA GLY A 31 -4.30 -13.29 -3.73
C GLY A 31 -3.14 -12.30 -3.61
N ASP A 32 -2.90 -11.55 -4.68
CA ASP A 32 -1.94 -10.44 -4.68
C ASP A 32 -2.46 -9.25 -3.88
N ILE A 33 -1.58 -8.61 -3.13
CA ILE A 33 -1.91 -7.41 -2.36
C ILE A 33 -1.51 -6.18 -3.16
N ASP A 34 -2.52 -5.39 -3.51
CA ASP A 34 -2.33 -4.01 -3.87
C ASP A 34 -2.12 -3.19 -2.59
N ILE A 35 -0.85 -2.92 -2.26
CA ILE A 35 -0.50 -2.26 -1.00
C ILE A 35 -1.03 -0.83 -0.94
N GLU A 36 -1.03 -0.08 -2.03
CA GLU A 36 -1.55 1.29 -2.03
C GLU A 36 -3.06 1.29 -1.76
N LYS A 37 -3.79 0.37 -2.39
CA LYS A 37 -5.22 0.22 -2.12
C LYS A 37 -5.48 -0.20 -0.67
N LEU A 38 -4.74 -1.21 -0.17
CA LEU A 38 -4.85 -1.66 1.21
C LEU A 38 -4.58 -0.54 2.22
N ILE A 39 -3.57 0.29 1.98
CA ILE A 39 -3.28 1.47 2.80
C ILE A 39 -4.52 2.37 2.87
N THR A 40 -5.12 2.70 1.74
CA THR A 40 -6.31 3.56 1.72
C THR A 40 -7.53 2.92 2.38
N GLU A 41 -7.78 1.63 2.15
CA GLU A 41 -8.84 0.86 2.85
C GLU A 41 -8.60 0.88 4.38
N THR A 42 -7.35 0.72 4.81
CA THR A 42 -6.97 0.64 6.22
C THR A 42 -7.10 1.98 6.94
N THR A 43 -6.94 3.12 6.26
CA THR A 43 -7.12 4.45 6.89
C THR A 43 -8.50 4.64 7.49
N ILE A 44 -9.52 3.98 6.92
CA ILE A 44 -10.90 4.02 7.41
C ILE A 44 -11.08 2.97 8.51
N ALA A 45 -10.72 1.71 8.23
CA ALA A 45 -10.94 0.60 9.16
C ALA A 45 -10.14 0.75 10.47
N ALA A 46 -8.94 1.32 10.42
CA ALA A 46 -8.09 1.54 11.59
C ALA A 46 -8.73 2.43 12.67
N ARG A 47 -9.71 3.28 12.29
CA ARG A 47 -10.48 4.09 13.24
C ARG A 47 -11.42 3.28 14.13
N TYR A 48 -11.66 2.01 13.78
CA TYR A 48 -12.51 1.09 14.52
C TYR A 48 -11.71 -0.07 15.11
N ASP A 49 -10.41 -0.17 14.85
CA ASP A 49 -9.56 -1.25 15.34
C ASP A 49 -8.13 -0.76 15.63
N GLY A 50 -7.81 -0.67 16.93
CA GLY A 50 -6.49 -0.21 17.41
C GLY A 50 -5.34 -1.13 16.99
N ARG A 51 -5.56 -2.44 16.87
CA ARG A 51 -4.50 -3.37 16.42
C ARG A 51 -4.19 -3.11 14.95
N LEU A 52 -5.22 -2.95 14.14
CA LEU A 52 -5.08 -2.64 12.72
C LEU A 52 -4.36 -1.29 12.53
N PHE A 53 -4.70 -0.27 13.34
CA PHE A 53 -4.00 1.01 13.32
C PHE A 53 -2.50 0.86 13.65
N GLN A 54 -2.18 0.08 14.68
CA GLN A 54 -0.81 -0.21 15.09
C GLN A 54 -0.01 -0.94 14.01
N TRP A 55 -0.61 -1.93 13.35
CA TRP A 55 -0.01 -2.66 12.24
C TRP A 55 0.26 -1.73 11.05
N PHE A 56 -0.75 -0.95 10.68
CA PHE A 56 -0.72 -0.02 9.58
C PHE A 56 0.42 1.00 9.70
N ARG A 57 0.48 1.71 10.84
CA ARG A 57 1.50 2.74 11.07
C ARG A 57 2.91 2.16 11.11
N THR A 58 3.08 1.01 11.76
CA THR A 58 4.38 0.34 11.87
C THR A 58 4.87 -0.18 10.53
N TRP A 59 3.96 -0.75 9.73
CA TRP A 59 4.32 -1.25 8.42
C TRP A 59 4.70 -0.11 7.47
N ILE A 60 3.95 0.99 7.46
CA ILE A 60 4.31 2.18 6.66
C ILE A 60 5.70 2.65 7.02
N ARG A 61 6.05 2.79 8.31
CA ARG A 61 7.39 3.23 8.73
C ARG A 61 8.48 2.28 8.21
N ASN A 62 8.32 0.97 8.44
CA ASN A 62 9.35 -0.03 8.19
C ASN A 62 9.54 -0.38 6.70
N TYR A 63 8.47 -0.32 5.91
CA TYR A 63 8.45 -0.75 4.50
C TYR A 63 8.13 0.39 3.54
N ASN A 64 8.44 1.61 3.98
CA ASN A 64 8.15 2.87 3.32
C ASN A 64 8.72 2.96 1.88
N ASP A 65 9.81 2.24 1.62
CA ASP A 65 10.51 2.17 0.33
C ASP A 65 9.76 1.32 -0.72
N LEU A 66 8.91 0.40 -0.26
CA LEU A 66 8.13 -0.50 -1.11
C LEU A 66 6.82 0.13 -1.59
N ILE A 67 6.45 1.29 -1.06
CA ILE A 67 5.21 1.99 -1.39
C ILE A 67 5.42 2.92 -2.58
N ASN A 68 4.56 2.78 -3.57
CA ASN A 68 4.55 3.62 -4.74
C ASN A 68 3.75 4.90 -4.49
N LYS A 69 4.46 5.97 -4.12
CA LYS A 69 3.87 7.28 -3.77
C LYS A 69 2.98 7.87 -4.88
N LYS A 70 3.38 7.73 -6.14
CA LYS A 70 2.59 8.22 -7.30
C LYS A 70 1.27 7.47 -7.45
N ARG A 71 1.30 6.16 -7.20
CA ARG A 71 0.12 5.28 -7.25
C ARG A 71 -0.77 5.50 -6.03
N LEU A 72 -0.20 5.69 -4.84
CA LEU A 72 -0.93 6.00 -3.62
C LEU A 72 -1.76 7.29 -3.79
N ILE A 73 -1.20 8.33 -4.41
CA ILE A 73 -1.92 9.58 -4.72
C ILE A 73 -3.21 9.32 -5.53
N ARG A 74 -3.23 8.31 -6.41
CA ARG A 74 -4.41 7.99 -7.23
C ARG A 74 -5.53 7.33 -6.45
N PHE A 75 -5.23 6.72 -5.31
CA PHE A 75 -6.20 6.09 -4.42
C PHE A 75 -6.66 7.00 -3.28
N LEU A 76 -6.18 8.26 -3.20
CA LEU A 76 -6.57 9.17 -2.12
C LEU A 76 -8.08 9.45 -2.04
N ASN A 77 -8.80 9.30 -3.16
CA ASN A 77 -10.26 9.44 -3.19
C ASN A 77 -11.00 8.34 -2.42
N THR A 78 -10.35 7.22 -2.10
CA THR A 78 -10.90 6.13 -1.28
C THR A 78 -10.32 6.09 0.13
N ALA A 79 -9.43 7.03 0.48
CA ALA A 79 -8.79 7.10 1.79
C ALA A 79 -9.52 8.07 2.73
N ASP A 80 -9.40 7.83 4.03
CA ASP A 80 -9.46 8.91 5.03
C ASP A 80 -8.12 9.68 4.97
N THR A 81 -8.13 10.82 4.28
CA THR A 81 -6.89 11.57 4.03
C THR A 81 -6.32 12.23 5.28
N ALA A 82 -7.14 12.52 6.29
CA ALA A 82 -6.65 13.09 7.54
C ALA A 82 -5.86 12.02 8.32
N VAL A 83 -6.41 10.81 8.41
CA VAL A 83 -5.71 9.66 9.01
C VAL A 83 -4.43 9.33 8.25
N LEU A 84 -4.50 9.25 6.91
CA LEU A 84 -3.31 8.97 6.11
C LEU A 84 -2.23 10.05 6.31
N GLY A 85 -2.63 11.32 6.33
CA GLY A 85 -1.71 12.44 6.56
C GLY A 85 -1.00 12.32 7.91
N ALA A 86 -1.75 12.07 8.98
CA ALA A 86 -1.19 11.91 10.32
C ALA A 86 -0.22 10.73 10.43
N VAL A 87 -0.58 9.58 9.84
CA VAL A 87 0.29 8.40 9.83
C VAL A 87 1.56 8.62 9.03
N LEU A 88 1.49 9.31 7.89
CA LEU A 88 2.67 9.61 7.08
C LEU A 88 3.59 10.64 7.74
N ASP A 89 3.03 11.69 8.36
CA ASP A 89 3.83 12.64 9.15
C ASP A 89 4.54 11.92 10.29
N LEU A 90 3.80 11.11 11.07
CA LEU A 90 4.37 10.34 12.17
C LEU A 90 5.44 9.36 11.66
N ALA A 91 5.23 8.71 10.51
CA ALA A 91 6.23 7.82 9.92
C ALA A 91 7.50 8.57 9.53
N ILE A 92 7.40 9.77 8.92
CA ILE A 92 8.56 10.61 8.57
C ILE A 92 9.31 11.04 9.83
N GLU A 93 8.60 11.50 10.87
CA GLU A 93 9.19 11.86 12.17
C GLU A 93 9.98 10.68 12.80
N ASN A 94 9.64 9.46 12.40
CA ASN A 94 10.26 8.22 12.86
C ASN A 94 11.09 7.50 11.78
N GLY A 95 11.62 8.24 10.80
CA GLY A 95 12.66 7.76 9.87
C GLY A 95 12.17 7.16 8.55
N ALA A 96 10.89 7.28 8.22
CA ALA A 96 10.40 6.94 6.88
C ALA A 96 10.87 7.96 5.81
N ASP A 97 10.83 7.57 4.54
CA ASP A 97 11.25 8.41 3.42
C ASP A 97 10.57 9.80 3.41
N PRO A 98 11.32 10.92 3.51
CA PRO A 98 10.75 12.26 3.55
C PRO A 98 9.97 12.62 2.26
N ASN A 99 10.18 11.90 1.15
CA ASN A 99 9.41 12.10 -0.07
C ASN A 99 7.93 11.76 0.10
N PHE A 100 7.47 11.15 1.20
CA PHE A 100 6.04 11.07 1.51
C PHE A 100 5.36 12.45 1.62
N ILE A 101 6.13 13.54 1.76
CA ILE A 101 5.62 14.90 1.68
C ILE A 101 4.81 15.17 0.40
N VAL A 102 5.14 14.50 -0.71
CA VAL A 102 4.37 14.65 -1.97
C VAL A 102 2.95 14.09 -1.85
N VAL A 103 2.76 13.03 -1.06
CA VAL A 103 1.44 12.44 -0.77
C VAL A 103 0.71 13.31 0.26
N ILE A 104 1.41 13.67 1.33
CA ILE A 104 0.90 14.54 2.42
C ILE A 104 0.35 15.87 1.86
N SER A 105 1.04 16.47 0.89
CA SER A 105 0.58 17.72 0.23
C SER A 105 -0.78 17.61 -0.47
N LYS A 106 -1.27 16.39 -0.70
CA LYS A 106 -2.58 16.09 -1.31
C LYS A 106 -3.62 15.63 -0.29
N CYS A 107 -3.20 15.29 0.92
CA CYS A 107 -4.11 14.98 2.02
C CYS A 107 -4.74 16.26 2.58
N LYS A 108 -5.92 16.11 3.19
CA LYS A 108 -6.64 17.22 3.83
C LYS A 108 -6.96 16.87 5.28
N PRO A 109 -6.71 17.79 6.23
CA PRO A 109 -7.13 17.63 7.62
C PRO A 109 -8.65 17.74 7.76
N TYR A 110 -9.20 17.24 8.86
CA TYR A 110 -10.58 17.50 9.22
C TYR A 110 -10.77 18.97 9.62
N GLN A 111 -11.79 19.62 9.07
CA GLN A 111 -12.15 20.99 9.43
C GLN A 111 -12.71 21.08 10.86
N LYS A 112 -13.48 20.08 11.26
CA LYS A 112 -13.97 19.92 12.63
C LYS A 112 -13.17 18.79 13.27
N PRO A 113 -12.34 19.08 14.29
CA PRO A 113 -11.58 18.04 14.97
C PRO A 113 -12.49 16.96 15.57
N GLU A 114 -12.05 15.72 15.50
CA GLU A 114 -12.77 14.56 16.03
C GLU A 114 -11.83 13.51 16.60
N LEU A 115 -12.37 12.58 17.39
CA LEU A 115 -11.62 11.44 17.91
C LEU A 115 -11.15 10.55 16.76
N PHE A 116 -9.92 10.06 16.85
CA PHE A 116 -9.40 9.07 15.91
C PHE A 116 -10.23 7.79 15.98
N PHE A 117 -10.35 7.22 17.19
CA PHE A 117 -11.08 5.97 17.42
C PHE A 117 -12.57 6.22 17.63
N LYS A 118 -13.38 5.60 16.77
CA LYS A 118 -14.84 5.71 16.79
C LYS A 118 -15.51 4.91 17.91
N ASN A 119 -14.84 3.88 18.41
CA ASN A 119 -15.43 2.98 19.42
C ASN A 119 -15.39 3.55 20.85
N ILE A 120 -14.69 4.67 21.07
CA ILE A 120 -14.51 5.31 22.39
C ILE A 120 -15.57 6.41 22.62
N GLU A 121 -16.38 6.72 21.61
CA GLU A 121 -17.32 7.85 21.59
C GLU A 121 -18.42 7.82 22.69
N ASN A 122 -18.59 6.71 23.41
CA ASN A 122 -19.65 6.55 24.42
C ASN A 122 -19.17 6.63 25.88
N VAL A 123 -17.90 6.97 26.14
CA VAL A 123 -17.38 7.07 27.52
C VAL A 123 -16.75 8.45 27.75
N PRO A 124 -17.49 9.42 28.32
CA PRO A 124 -17.08 10.83 28.39
C PRO A 124 -15.68 11.07 28.99
N PHE A 125 -15.31 10.31 30.02
CA PHE A 125 -14.00 10.43 30.65
C PHE A 125 -12.84 10.15 29.67
N TYR A 126 -12.96 9.13 28.81
CA TYR A 126 -11.93 8.82 27.82
C TYR A 126 -11.87 9.86 26.70
N ILE A 127 -13.01 10.46 26.34
CA ILE A 127 -13.07 11.54 25.35
C ILE A 127 -12.27 12.75 25.83
N ASP A 128 -12.53 13.21 27.06
CA ASP A 128 -11.82 14.35 27.63
C ASP A 128 -10.32 14.07 27.80
N GLN A 129 -9.94 12.82 28.07
CA GLN A 129 -8.54 12.42 28.17
C GLN A 129 -7.85 12.43 26.80
N GLU A 130 -8.48 11.88 25.76
CA GLU A 130 -7.94 11.89 24.39
C GLU A 130 -7.79 13.31 23.84
N ILE A 131 -8.78 14.17 24.05
CA ILE A 131 -8.71 15.57 23.59
C ILE A 131 -7.56 16.31 24.29
N ARG A 132 -7.46 16.20 25.62
CA ARG A 132 -6.45 16.93 26.41
C ARG A 132 -5.03 16.46 26.14
N ASN A 133 -4.83 15.16 25.89
CA ASN A 133 -3.51 14.56 25.75
C ASN A 133 -3.14 14.25 24.29
N SER A 134 -3.96 14.67 23.32
CA SER A 134 -3.72 14.37 21.91
C SER A 134 -2.35 14.88 21.45
N LEU A 135 -1.65 14.07 20.67
CA LEU A 135 -0.32 14.42 20.21
C LEU A 135 -0.38 15.48 19.09
N PRO A 136 0.62 16.38 18.99
CA PRO A 136 0.66 17.44 17.99
C PRO A 136 0.51 16.93 16.55
N VAL A 137 1.14 15.78 16.25
CA VAL A 137 1.09 15.15 14.92
C VAL A 137 -0.36 14.86 14.49
N TYR A 138 -1.26 14.48 15.40
CA TYR A 138 -2.67 14.22 15.07
C TYR A 138 -3.51 15.49 15.06
N THR A 139 -3.28 16.41 15.99
CA THR A 139 -4.06 17.67 16.05
C THR A 139 -3.89 18.51 14.79
N LYS A 140 -2.69 18.48 14.16
CA LYS A 140 -2.42 19.06 12.84
C LYS A 140 -3.42 18.58 11.76
N TRP A 141 -3.89 17.35 11.88
CA TRP A 141 -4.82 16.72 10.94
C TRP A 141 -6.30 16.80 11.37
N GLY A 142 -6.61 17.51 12.45
CA GLY A 142 -7.95 17.55 13.00
C GLY A 142 -8.37 16.24 13.66
N LEU A 143 -7.41 15.50 14.21
CA LEU A 143 -7.64 14.24 14.91
C LEU A 143 -7.18 14.34 16.37
N TYR A 144 -7.96 13.79 17.28
CA TYR A 144 -7.55 13.55 18.66
C TYR A 144 -7.09 12.10 18.82
N CYS A 145 -5.81 11.91 19.14
CA CYS A 145 -5.21 10.60 19.39
C CYS A 145 -3.97 10.73 20.28
N THR A 146 -3.84 9.83 21.24
CA THR A 146 -2.67 9.74 22.14
C THR A 146 -1.63 8.70 21.72
N GLU A 147 -1.94 7.82 20.75
CA GLU A 147 -1.07 6.68 20.41
C GLU A 147 0.13 7.06 19.52
N VAL A 148 1.34 6.66 19.91
CA VAL A 148 2.58 6.87 19.11
C VAL A 148 3.41 5.60 18.92
N GLU A 149 3.18 4.57 19.71
CA GLU A 149 4.08 3.41 19.79
C GLU A 149 4.07 2.57 18.51
N PHE A 150 5.23 2.05 18.13
CA PHE A 150 5.35 1.14 17.00
C PHE A 150 5.63 -0.27 17.50
N TYR A 151 4.98 -1.29 16.91
CA TYR A 151 5.25 -2.68 17.27
C TYR A 151 6.68 -3.09 16.92
N THR A 152 7.31 -3.83 17.82
CA THR A 152 8.68 -4.34 17.65
C THR A 152 8.77 -5.87 17.62
N ASP A 153 7.73 -6.59 18.01
CA ASP A 153 7.77 -8.03 18.32
C ASP A 153 6.84 -8.90 17.44
N ALA A 154 5.71 -8.38 16.99
CA ALA A 154 4.70 -9.13 16.23
C ALA A 154 4.88 -9.08 14.69
N ASN A 155 5.94 -8.47 14.19
CA ASN A 155 6.21 -8.29 12.76
C ASN A 155 7.30 -9.27 12.29
N TYR A 156 6.97 -10.09 11.28
CA TYR A 156 7.96 -10.86 10.54
C TYR A 156 8.96 -9.93 9.84
N ASN A 157 10.16 -10.46 9.62
CA ASN A 157 11.22 -9.70 8.97
C ASN A 157 10.91 -9.43 7.49
N ARG A 158 11.74 -8.56 6.89
CA ARG A 158 11.59 -8.15 5.49
C ARG A 158 11.64 -9.35 4.53
N ASP A 159 12.50 -10.34 4.79
CA ASP A 159 12.63 -11.52 3.94
C ASP A 159 11.32 -12.29 3.84
N TYR A 160 10.60 -12.46 4.96
CA TYR A 160 9.26 -13.05 4.95
C TYR A 160 8.29 -12.26 4.07
N VAL A 161 8.27 -10.93 4.21
CA VAL A 161 7.37 -10.06 3.43
C VAL A 161 7.66 -10.18 1.94
N LEU A 162 8.93 -10.12 1.53
CA LEU A 162 9.31 -10.18 0.12
C LEU A 162 9.04 -11.57 -0.47
N LYS A 163 9.34 -12.64 0.26
CA LYS A 163 9.05 -14.03 -0.14
C LYS A 163 7.57 -14.26 -0.45
N ASN A 164 6.69 -13.67 0.35
CA ASN A 164 5.25 -13.87 0.24
C ASN A 164 4.54 -12.86 -0.69
N ASN A 165 5.24 -11.83 -1.18
CA ASN A 165 4.66 -10.76 -1.99
C ASN A 165 5.56 -10.42 -3.19
N GLY A 166 5.35 -11.11 -4.32
CA GLY A 166 6.23 -11.02 -5.49
C GLY A 166 6.36 -9.61 -6.10
N LEU A 167 5.29 -8.81 -6.08
CA LEU A 167 5.39 -7.41 -6.51
C LEU A 167 6.31 -6.61 -5.58
N LEU A 168 6.20 -6.79 -4.27
CA LEU A 168 7.03 -6.10 -3.29
C LEU A 168 8.50 -6.54 -3.41
N ALA A 169 8.75 -7.83 -3.68
CA ALA A 169 10.08 -8.34 -4.01
C ALA A 169 10.67 -7.61 -5.23
N LEU A 170 9.91 -7.45 -6.31
CA LEU A 170 10.37 -6.70 -7.48
C LEU A 170 10.61 -5.23 -7.18
N ARG A 171 9.74 -4.59 -6.39
CA ARG A 171 9.91 -3.19 -5.97
C ARG A 171 11.15 -3.00 -5.09
N SER A 172 11.54 -4.00 -4.29
CA SER A 172 12.74 -3.91 -3.46
C SER A 172 14.04 -3.82 -4.27
N ILE A 173 14.05 -4.37 -5.49
CA ILE A 173 15.22 -4.38 -6.39
C ILE A 173 15.15 -3.25 -7.43
N LEU A 174 13.98 -3.07 -8.04
CA LEU A 174 13.80 -2.13 -9.15
C LEU A 174 13.32 -0.75 -8.69
N GLY A 175 12.95 -0.61 -7.41
CA GLY A 175 12.22 0.53 -6.87
C GLY A 175 10.69 0.41 -7.06
N ALA A 176 9.94 1.06 -6.19
CA ALA A 176 8.48 1.17 -6.28
C ALA A 176 8.05 2.09 -7.44
N ASN A 177 8.03 1.56 -8.67
CA ASN A 177 7.77 2.30 -9.90
C ASN A 177 7.01 1.49 -10.96
N ILE A 178 6.63 2.16 -12.05
CA ILE A 178 5.85 1.60 -13.16
C ILE A 178 6.49 0.38 -13.83
N ARG A 179 7.83 0.28 -13.83
CA ARG A 179 8.55 -0.87 -14.41
C ARG A 179 8.29 -2.13 -13.61
N ALA A 180 8.39 -2.05 -12.28
CA ALA A 180 8.09 -3.19 -11.40
C ALA A 180 6.66 -3.70 -11.61
N GLU A 181 5.69 -2.79 -11.74
CA GLU A 181 4.28 -3.14 -11.99
C GLU A 181 4.07 -3.87 -13.32
N ILE A 182 4.62 -3.32 -14.40
CA ILE A 182 4.50 -3.91 -15.74
C ILE A 182 5.10 -5.32 -15.75
N LEU A 183 6.30 -5.47 -15.22
CA LEU A 183 7.02 -6.74 -15.20
C LEU A 183 6.31 -7.78 -14.32
N TYR A 184 5.83 -7.39 -13.14
CA TYR A 184 5.04 -8.27 -12.29
C TYR A 184 3.77 -8.75 -12.99
N LYS A 185 3.02 -7.81 -13.58
CA LYS A 185 1.74 -8.12 -14.22
C LYS A 185 1.88 -9.06 -15.41
N LEU A 186 2.96 -8.93 -16.17
CA LEU A 186 3.26 -9.82 -17.29
C LEU A 186 3.86 -11.16 -16.86
N LEU A 187 4.41 -11.26 -15.65
CA LEU A 187 4.88 -12.53 -15.08
C LEU A 187 3.72 -13.42 -14.64
N THR A 188 2.71 -12.83 -14.00
CA THR A 188 1.59 -13.58 -13.39
C THR A 188 0.39 -13.73 -14.30
N GLY A 189 0.37 -13.05 -15.45
CA GLY A 189 -0.78 -12.99 -16.37
C GLY A 189 -0.51 -13.57 -17.75
N ALA A 190 -1.59 -13.75 -18.51
CA ALA A 190 -1.52 -13.93 -19.96
C ALA A 190 -1.20 -12.60 -20.66
N GLY A 191 -0.88 -12.65 -21.96
CA GLY A 191 -0.56 -11.45 -22.71
C GLY A 191 -1.66 -10.40 -22.67
N ILE A 192 -1.25 -9.14 -22.57
CA ILE A 192 -2.15 -8.02 -22.27
C ILE A 192 -1.89 -6.84 -23.20
N ALA A 193 -2.95 -6.20 -23.67
CA ALA A 193 -2.84 -4.97 -24.45
C ALA A 193 -2.45 -3.79 -23.54
N VAL A 194 -1.63 -2.86 -24.04
CA VAL A 194 -1.10 -1.70 -23.28
C VAL A 194 -2.21 -0.92 -22.56
N LYS A 195 -3.34 -0.69 -23.22
CA LYS A 195 -4.48 0.05 -22.64
C LYS A 195 -5.12 -0.68 -21.45
N LYS A 196 -5.25 -2.01 -21.56
CA LYS A 196 -5.77 -2.82 -20.45
C LYS A 196 -4.75 -2.86 -19.31
N LEU A 197 -3.47 -3.05 -19.64
CA LEU A 197 -2.37 -2.99 -18.68
C LEU A 197 -2.40 -1.69 -17.88
N SER A 198 -2.47 -0.53 -18.55
CA SER A 198 -2.46 0.77 -17.85
C SER A 198 -3.59 0.94 -16.86
N ASN A 199 -4.78 0.45 -17.20
CA ASN A 199 -5.93 0.48 -16.29
C ASN A 199 -5.69 -0.42 -15.08
N GLU A 200 -5.19 -1.64 -15.28
CA GLU A 200 -5.00 -2.62 -14.22
C GLU A 200 -3.88 -2.25 -13.25
N ILE A 201 -2.75 -1.71 -13.75
CA ILE A 201 -1.67 -1.25 -12.87
C ILE A 201 -1.90 0.16 -12.33
N GLY A 202 -2.96 0.84 -12.75
CA GLY A 202 -3.35 2.15 -12.24
C GLY A 202 -2.42 3.28 -12.68
N TYR A 203 -1.91 3.25 -13.92
CA TYR A 203 -1.07 4.30 -14.53
C TYR A 203 -1.76 4.95 -15.74
N SER A 204 -1.33 6.17 -16.13
CA SER A 204 -1.78 6.76 -17.39
C SER A 204 -1.24 5.96 -18.58
N TYR A 205 -2.05 5.86 -19.64
CA TYR A 205 -1.67 5.15 -20.86
C TYR A 205 -0.31 5.62 -21.41
N SER A 206 -0.09 6.93 -21.50
CA SER A 206 1.15 7.51 -22.02
C SER A 206 2.39 7.05 -21.24
N SER A 207 2.33 7.06 -19.91
CA SER A 207 3.44 6.63 -19.06
C SER A 207 3.74 5.14 -19.22
N VAL A 208 2.69 4.31 -19.28
CA VAL A 208 2.84 2.86 -19.50
C VAL A 208 3.40 2.59 -20.88
N TYR A 209 2.89 3.24 -21.91
CA TYR A 209 3.35 3.08 -23.28
C TYR A 209 4.85 3.42 -23.41
N MET A 210 5.29 4.54 -22.84
CA MET A 210 6.70 4.94 -22.86
C MET A 210 7.60 3.93 -22.14
N GLU A 211 7.17 3.40 -21.00
CA GLU A 211 7.94 2.37 -20.29
C GLU A 211 7.96 1.04 -21.07
N VAL A 212 6.84 0.64 -21.68
CA VAL A 212 6.76 -0.53 -22.55
C VAL A 212 7.75 -0.43 -23.70
N LEU A 213 7.80 0.72 -24.40
CA LEU A 213 8.78 0.93 -25.47
C LEU A 213 10.23 0.80 -24.96
N SER A 214 10.51 1.34 -23.77
CA SER A 214 11.82 1.19 -23.12
C SER A 214 12.16 -0.28 -22.86
N LEU A 215 11.25 -1.04 -22.26
CA LEU A 215 11.45 -2.45 -21.94
C LEU A 215 11.57 -3.33 -23.18
N LYS A 216 10.84 -3.01 -24.25
CA LYS A 216 11.00 -3.66 -25.57
C LYS A 216 12.38 -3.42 -26.15
N ARG A 217 12.89 -2.18 -26.14
CA ARG A 217 14.24 -1.86 -26.60
C ARG A 217 15.33 -2.62 -25.83
N ASN A 218 15.10 -2.89 -24.55
CA ASN A 218 16.00 -3.69 -23.72
C ASN A 218 15.86 -5.21 -23.92
N GLY A 219 14.93 -5.64 -24.79
CA GLY A 219 14.63 -7.03 -25.08
C GLY A 219 13.92 -7.77 -23.95
N LEU A 220 13.29 -7.05 -23.01
CA LEU A 220 12.59 -7.66 -21.86
C LEU A 220 11.14 -8.02 -22.18
N LEU A 221 10.53 -7.31 -23.13
CA LEU A 221 9.17 -7.58 -23.59
C LEU A 221 9.16 -8.01 -25.06
N SER A 222 8.18 -8.82 -25.41
CA SER A 222 7.82 -9.14 -26.79
C SER A 222 6.36 -8.76 -27.05
N GLU A 223 6.03 -8.57 -28.32
CA GLU A 223 4.66 -8.33 -28.78
C GLU A 223 4.24 -9.44 -29.73
N LYS A 224 2.96 -9.80 -29.66
CA LYS A 224 2.33 -10.70 -30.63
C LYS A 224 0.98 -10.15 -31.02
N ASP A 225 0.65 -10.32 -32.29
CA ASP A 225 -0.67 -10.03 -32.84
C ASP A 225 -1.60 -11.20 -32.52
N GLU A 226 -2.62 -10.94 -31.71
CA GLU A 226 -3.65 -11.92 -31.41
C GLU A 226 -5.01 -11.35 -31.79
N GLY A 227 -5.45 -11.71 -33.00
CA GLY A 227 -6.65 -11.15 -33.61
C GLY A 227 -6.49 -9.66 -33.91
N ARG A 228 -7.34 -8.82 -33.30
CA ARG A 228 -7.31 -7.36 -33.49
C ARG A 228 -6.46 -6.61 -32.45
N TYR A 229 -5.80 -7.32 -31.54
CA TYR A 229 -5.09 -6.72 -30.42
C TYR A 229 -3.60 -7.06 -30.44
N HIS A 230 -2.78 -6.03 -30.27
CA HIS A 230 -1.36 -6.17 -29.97
C HIS A 230 -1.19 -6.47 -28.48
N LYS A 231 -0.77 -7.68 -28.14
CA LYS A 231 -0.56 -8.12 -26.76
C LYS A 231 0.91 -8.15 -26.41
N LEU A 232 1.22 -7.66 -25.21
CA LEU A 232 2.53 -7.69 -24.60
C LEU A 232 2.74 -8.98 -23.82
N TYR A 233 3.96 -9.49 -23.89
CA TYR A 233 4.44 -10.65 -23.15
C TYR A 233 5.83 -10.35 -22.58
N LEU A 234 6.24 -11.06 -21.53
CA LEU A 234 7.65 -11.17 -21.21
C LEU A 234 8.37 -11.93 -22.33
N SER A 235 9.54 -11.45 -22.73
CA SER A 235 10.43 -12.24 -23.58
C SER A 235 11.06 -13.39 -22.77
N ALA A 236 11.75 -14.32 -23.44
CA ALA A 236 12.53 -15.34 -22.75
C ALA A 236 13.56 -14.70 -21.79
N LYS A 237 14.27 -13.66 -22.25
CA LYS A 237 15.21 -12.88 -21.45
C LYS A 237 14.53 -12.23 -20.24
N GLY A 238 13.37 -11.59 -20.44
CA GLY A 238 12.61 -10.96 -19.36
C GLY A 238 12.11 -11.96 -18.32
N THR A 239 11.63 -13.12 -18.79
CA THR A 239 11.17 -14.22 -17.92
C THR A 239 12.30 -14.74 -17.05
N THR A 240 13.46 -15.05 -17.63
CA THR A 240 14.63 -15.52 -16.87
C THR A 240 15.09 -14.48 -15.86
N LEU A 241 15.19 -13.21 -16.24
CA LEU A 241 15.59 -12.13 -15.34
C LEU A 241 14.68 -12.05 -14.11
N ILE A 242 13.37 -12.01 -14.32
CA ILE A 242 12.40 -11.86 -13.22
C ILE A 242 12.37 -13.11 -12.33
N LYS A 243 12.43 -14.31 -12.91
CA LYS A 243 12.51 -15.55 -12.12
C LYS A 243 13.75 -15.59 -11.23
N ASN A 244 14.90 -15.14 -11.75
CA ASN A 244 16.12 -15.05 -10.95
C ASN A 244 15.96 -14.04 -9.80
N ILE A 245 15.35 -12.88 -10.04
CA ILE A 245 15.07 -11.91 -8.96
C ILE A 245 14.16 -12.53 -7.89
N ASN A 246 13.08 -13.19 -8.28
CA ASN A 246 12.18 -13.82 -7.31
C ASN A 246 12.86 -14.96 -6.52
N SER A 247 13.80 -15.68 -7.14
CA SER A 247 14.55 -16.73 -6.46
C SER A 247 15.50 -16.22 -5.38
N LEU A 248 15.85 -14.93 -5.37
CA LEU A 248 16.63 -14.31 -4.28
C LEU A 248 15.86 -14.27 -2.96
N PHE A 249 14.54 -14.42 -3.02
CA PHE A 249 13.65 -14.35 -1.86
C PHE A 249 12.88 -15.66 -1.63
N ALA A 250 13.19 -16.74 -2.38
CA ALA A 250 12.49 -18.02 -2.33
C ALA A 250 12.96 -18.91 -1.17
#